data_AF-A0A7S0H9U8-F1
#
_entry.id   AF-A0A7S0H9U8-F1
#
_cell.length_a   1.000
_cell.length_b   1.000
_cell.length_c   1.000
_cell.angle_alpha   90.00
_cell.angle_beta   90.00
_cell.angle_gamma   90.00
#
_symmetry.space_group_name_H-M   'P 1'
#
loop_
_entity.id
_entity.type
_entity.pdbx_description
1 polymer ?
#
loop_
_entity_poly.entity_id
_entity_poly.type
_entity_poly.pdbx_seq_one_letter_code
_entity_poly.pdbx_strand_id
1 'polypeptide(L)'
;LVLVLGETVGLKELASTSPYLAASRCSHFPWRLSLRGGEEIKLSKTMEVLWDRANAARMLQENMHNGGSEDAKKLKHLVDEIKDYLKSTSALLRHEVCYALGQTGSSDAVPTLSRILQDRTEEAIVRHEAAEALAAIGDEECQPLLVEMLHDPCPEVADTCTIAIDRMKWQREKKGEVLLQNSEFVSVDPAPAFEKKETQPERQFAWISQAYLDKTKSLFDRYRALFSLRNIGGHDAVKVICQGLKDPNALFRHEVAFVLGQMSDPEALHDLQSVLEDTNENSMVRHEAAEAIGGMGLVECRDLLERFLKDSNPIVSQSCEVALDMTAYWKDFKEAR
;
A
#
# COMPACT_ATOMS: atom_id res chain seq x y z
N LEU A 1 -5.56 3.75 -8.45
CA LEU A 1 -5.84 5.20 -8.44
C LEU A 1 -5.20 5.89 -7.22
N VAL A 2 -5.53 5.54 -5.97
CA VAL A 2 -5.13 6.33 -4.79
C VAL A 2 -3.79 5.94 -4.13
N LEU A 3 -3.23 4.74 -4.33
CA LEU A 3 -1.90 4.40 -3.77
C LEU A 3 -0.82 5.39 -4.24
N VAL A 4 -0.84 5.76 -5.52
CA VAL A 4 0.07 6.79 -6.05
C VAL A 4 -0.57 8.19 -6.07
N LEU A 5 -1.88 8.34 -6.35
CA LEU A 5 -2.52 9.68 -6.35
C LEU A 5 -2.66 10.32 -4.96
N GLY A 6 -2.81 9.52 -3.91
CA GLY A 6 -2.95 9.99 -2.52
C GLY A 6 -1.62 10.32 -1.85
N GLU A 7 -0.50 9.83 -2.38
CA GLU A 7 0.81 9.91 -1.75
C GLU A 7 1.84 10.74 -2.54
N THR A 8 1.74 10.82 -3.87
CA THR A 8 2.63 11.66 -4.69
C THR A 8 2.25 13.15 -4.71
N VAL A 9 1.00 13.48 -4.39
CA VAL A 9 0.58 14.85 -4.19
C VAL A 9 0.47 15.07 -2.71
N GLY A 10 1.52 15.65 -2.10
CA GLY A 10 1.43 16.14 -0.74
C GLY A 10 0.10 16.87 -0.56
N LEU A 11 -0.73 16.38 0.37
CA LEU A 11 -2.06 16.90 0.66
C LEU A 11 -2.10 18.43 0.85
N LYS A 12 -0.93 19.07 1.06
CA LYS A 12 -0.76 20.53 1.10
C LYS A 12 -1.05 21.25 -0.23
N GLU A 13 -0.68 20.70 -1.40
CA GLU A 13 -0.99 21.37 -2.67
C GLU A 13 -2.45 21.14 -3.08
N LEU A 14 -2.96 19.91 -2.94
CA LEU A 14 -4.37 19.55 -3.17
C LEU A 14 -5.33 20.34 -2.28
N ALA A 15 -4.97 20.59 -1.01
CA ALA A 15 -5.77 21.41 -0.10
C ALA A 15 -5.80 22.90 -0.46
N SER A 16 -4.81 23.40 -1.21
CA SER A 16 -4.72 24.82 -1.57
C SER A 16 -5.45 25.18 -2.87
N THR A 17 -5.67 24.22 -3.77
CA THR A 17 -6.28 24.46 -5.10
C THR A 17 -7.60 23.74 -5.33
N SER A 18 -8.02 22.81 -4.45
CA SER A 18 -9.31 22.14 -4.55
C SER A 18 -10.31 22.71 -3.54
N PRO A 19 -11.44 23.32 -3.98
CA PRO A 19 -12.52 23.71 -3.08
C PRO A 19 -13.21 22.52 -2.39
N TYR A 20 -12.79 21.27 -2.67
CA TYR A 20 -13.31 20.05 -2.06
C TYR A 20 -12.51 19.56 -0.85
N LEU A 21 -11.31 20.10 -0.57
CA LEU A 21 -10.49 19.72 0.59
C LEU A 21 -10.45 20.78 1.71
N ALA A 22 -11.01 21.96 1.47
CA ALA A 22 -11.28 22.96 2.49
C ALA A 22 -12.68 22.79 3.09
N ALA A 23 -12.98 21.62 3.68
CA ALA A 23 -14.29 21.41 4.33
C ALA A 23 -14.24 20.46 5.53
N SER A 24 -13.45 20.84 6.56
CA SER A 24 -13.96 20.65 7.92
C SER A 24 -15.26 21.45 8.01
N ARG A 25 -16.41 20.76 8.07
CA ARG A 25 -17.81 21.28 8.05
C ARG A 25 -18.47 21.30 6.67
N CYS A 26 -18.84 20.14 6.15
CA CYS A 26 -20.01 20.04 5.28
C CYS A 26 -20.79 18.75 5.59
N SER A 27 -21.90 18.90 6.30
CA SER A 27 -23.01 17.96 6.27
C SER A 27 -23.56 17.90 4.84
N HIS A 28 -23.88 16.68 4.36
CA HIS A 28 -24.34 16.27 3.02
C HIS A 28 -23.24 15.55 2.20
N PHE A 29 -23.15 14.23 2.41
CA PHE A 29 -22.50 13.29 1.49
C PHE A 29 -23.42 13.05 0.27
N PRO A 30 -23.02 13.38 -0.97
CA PRO A 30 -23.84 13.09 -2.14
C PRO A 30 -23.07 12.21 -3.13
N TRP A 31 -22.91 10.92 -2.85
CA TRP A 31 -22.53 9.95 -3.89
C TRP A 31 -23.33 8.65 -3.73
N ARG A 32 -24.61 8.70 -4.09
CA ARG A 32 -25.26 7.55 -4.74
C ARG A 32 -24.99 7.68 -6.23
N LEU A 33 -23.94 7.03 -6.71
CA LEU A 33 -23.84 6.73 -8.13
C LEU A 33 -24.90 5.66 -8.45
N SER A 34 -26.05 6.13 -8.94
CA SER A 34 -27.05 5.28 -9.59
C SER A 34 -26.44 4.77 -10.90
N LEU A 35 -26.04 3.50 -10.89
CA LEU A 35 -25.56 2.78 -12.08
C LEU A 35 -26.72 2.67 -13.08
N ARG A 36 -26.67 3.41 -14.19
CA ARG A 36 -27.50 3.13 -15.36
C ARG A 36 -26.75 2.20 -16.30
N GLY A 37 -27.16 0.93 -16.32
CA GLY A 37 -27.15 0.06 -17.50
C GLY A 37 -25.81 -0.40 -18.07
N GLY A 38 -25.47 -1.67 -17.82
CA GLY A 38 -24.89 -2.57 -18.82
C GLY A 38 -23.41 -2.46 -19.21
N GLU A 39 -22.66 -1.45 -18.79
CA GLU A 39 -21.21 -1.42 -18.98
C GLU A 39 -20.48 -2.15 -17.84
N GLU A 40 -19.54 -3.03 -18.20
CA GLU A 40 -18.64 -3.69 -17.25
C GLU A 40 -17.84 -2.60 -16.53
N ILE A 41 -17.96 -2.54 -15.19
CA ILE A 41 -17.28 -1.53 -14.40
C ILE A 41 -15.79 -1.84 -14.45
N LYS A 42 -15.00 -0.94 -15.03
CA LYS A 42 -13.53 -1.03 -15.05
C LYS A 42 -12.98 -1.24 -13.64
N LEU A 43 -11.98 -2.12 -13.51
CA LEU A 43 -11.35 -2.45 -12.24
C LEU A 43 -10.77 -1.20 -11.56
N SER A 44 -10.14 -0.31 -12.32
CA SER A 44 -9.60 0.97 -11.84
C SER A 44 -10.64 1.87 -11.17
N LYS A 45 -11.87 1.92 -11.72
CA LYS A 45 -12.99 2.69 -11.14
C LYS A 45 -13.49 2.04 -9.86
N THR A 46 -13.54 0.71 -9.82
CA THR A 46 -13.87 -0.01 -8.59
C THR A 46 -12.88 0.28 -7.47
N MET A 47 -11.58 0.25 -7.78
CA MET A 47 -10.52 0.58 -6.83
C MET A 47 -10.62 2.02 -6.35
N GLU A 48 -10.87 3.00 -7.22
CA GLU A 48 -11.07 4.41 -6.82
C GLU A 48 -12.14 4.54 -5.72
N VAL A 49 -13.32 3.94 -5.92
CA VAL A 49 -14.41 4.02 -4.93
C VAL A 49 -14.05 3.28 -3.63
N LEU A 50 -13.36 2.15 -3.72
CA LEU A 50 -12.84 1.42 -2.56
C LEU A 50 -11.96 2.33 -1.69
N TRP A 51 -11.05 3.07 -2.32
CA TRP A 51 -10.12 3.96 -1.63
C TRP A 51 -10.77 5.17 -0.98
N ASP A 52 -11.73 5.80 -1.67
CA ASP A 52 -12.51 6.90 -1.10
C ASP A 52 -13.22 6.47 0.19
N ARG A 53 -13.77 5.25 0.20
CA ARG A 53 -14.41 4.67 1.39
C ARG A 53 -13.40 4.37 2.48
N ALA A 54 -12.24 3.80 2.16
CA ALA A 54 -11.20 3.49 3.13
C ALA A 54 -10.68 4.76 3.81
N ASN A 55 -10.45 5.83 3.03
CA ASN A 55 -10.04 7.14 3.55
C ASN A 55 -11.12 7.75 4.45
N ALA A 56 -12.39 7.70 4.03
CA ALA A 56 -13.49 8.17 4.88
C ALA A 56 -13.60 7.37 6.19
N ALA A 57 -13.41 6.05 6.14
CA ALA A 57 -13.39 5.18 7.31
C ALA A 57 -12.23 5.52 8.25
N ARG A 58 -11.01 5.68 7.72
CA ARG A 58 -9.83 6.08 8.49
C ARG A 58 -10.04 7.42 9.20
N MET A 59 -10.56 8.43 8.49
CA MET A 59 -10.86 9.73 9.07
C MET A 59 -11.90 9.65 10.20
N LEU A 60 -12.93 8.80 10.07
CA LEU A 60 -13.87 8.57 11.16
C LEU A 60 -13.18 7.90 12.36
N GLN A 61 -12.38 6.87 12.11
CA GLN A 61 -11.65 6.12 13.14
C GLN A 61 -10.71 7.01 13.96
N GLU A 62 -9.92 7.87 13.31
CA GLU A 62 -9.02 8.80 13.99
C GLU A 62 -9.77 9.79 14.90
N ASN A 63 -10.96 10.21 14.48
CA ASN A 63 -11.80 11.16 15.22
C ASN A 63 -12.70 10.51 16.29
N MET A 64 -12.68 9.18 16.44
CA MET A 64 -13.55 8.45 17.39
C MET A 64 -13.36 8.89 18.85
N HIS A 65 -12.19 9.41 19.23
CA HIS A 65 -11.96 9.98 20.56
C HIS A 65 -12.92 11.14 20.91
N ASN A 66 -13.50 11.79 19.88
CA ASN A 66 -14.46 12.87 19.99
C ASN A 66 -15.87 12.49 19.46
N GLY A 67 -16.04 11.26 18.98
CA GLY A 67 -17.22 10.81 18.22
C GLY A 67 -18.33 10.22 19.10
N GLY A 68 -19.58 10.45 18.70
CA GLY A 68 -20.76 9.81 19.30
C GLY A 68 -21.09 8.46 18.64
N SER A 69 -22.10 7.75 19.16
CA SER A 69 -22.59 6.46 18.64
C SER A 69 -22.91 6.44 17.13
N GLU A 70 -23.13 7.60 16.51
CA GLU A 70 -23.45 7.72 15.08
C GLU A 70 -22.22 7.55 14.17
N ASP A 71 -21.06 8.06 14.57
CA ASP A 71 -19.84 7.95 13.75
C ASP A 71 -19.29 6.51 13.78
N ALA A 72 -19.45 5.82 14.90
CA ALA A 72 -19.19 4.38 15.00
C ALA A 72 -20.06 3.55 14.02
N LYS A 73 -21.34 3.92 13.86
CA LYS A 73 -22.23 3.25 12.89
C LYS A 73 -21.83 3.52 11.44
N LYS A 74 -21.44 4.76 11.13
CA LYS A 74 -20.96 5.12 9.79
C LYS A 74 -19.66 4.40 9.45
N LEU A 75 -18.72 4.36 10.39
CA LEU A 75 -17.46 3.62 10.24
C LEU A 75 -17.75 2.16 9.94
N LYS A 76 -18.59 1.51 10.77
CA LYS A 76 -19.01 0.13 10.56
C LYS A 76 -19.61 -0.09 9.17
N HIS A 77 -20.52 0.78 8.76
CA HIS A 77 -21.14 0.71 7.43
C HIS A 77 -20.11 0.79 6.30
N LEU A 78 -19.16 1.74 6.36
CA LEU A 78 -18.09 1.86 5.37
C LEU A 78 -17.20 0.62 5.34
N VAL A 79 -16.82 0.09 6.50
CA VAL A 79 -16.03 -1.14 6.62
C VAL A 79 -16.78 -2.33 6.01
N ASP A 80 -18.10 -2.44 6.22
CA ASP A 80 -18.91 -3.50 5.63
C ASP A 80 -19.07 -3.33 4.10
N GLU A 81 -19.19 -2.10 3.58
CA GLU A 81 -19.14 -1.82 2.14
C GLU A 81 -17.79 -2.18 1.51
N ILE A 82 -16.69 -1.94 2.22
CA ILE A 82 -15.34 -2.33 1.76
C ILE A 82 -15.24 -3.86 1.68
N LYS A 83 -15.70 -4.58 2.71
CA LYS A 83 -15.70 -6.06 2.74
C LYS A 83 -16.52 -6.67 1.61
N ASP A 84 -17.56 -6.00 1.13
CA ASP A 84 -18.39 -6.53 0.04
C ASP A 84 -17.60 -6.78 -1.25
N TYR A 85 -16.51 -6.05 -1.47
CA TYR A 85 -15.61 -6.25 -2.63
C TYR A 85 -14.79 -7.54 -2.56
N LEU A 86 -14.69 -8.20 -1.39
CA LEU A 86 -14.05 -9.53 -1.26
C LEU A 86 -14.78 -10.63 -2.04
N LYS A 87 -16.02 -10.38 -2.48
CA LYS A 87 -16.78 -11.29 -3.36
C LYS A 87 -16.27 -11.30 -4.81
N SER A 88 -15.34 -10.41 -5.14
CA SER A 88 -14.74 -10.31 -6.47
C SER A 88 -13.96 -11.58 -6.82
N THR A 89 -14.02 -11.98 -8.09
CA THR A 89 -13.17 -13.04 -8.65
C THR A 89 -11.74 -12.57 -8.89
N SER A 90 -11.48 -11.25 -8.96
CA SER A 90 -10.14 -10.69 -9.11
C SER A 90 -9.38 -10.77 -7.79
N ALA A 91 -8.30 -11.58 -7.77
CA ALA A 91 -7.37 -11.64 -6.66
C ALA A 91 -6.71 -10.27 -6.39
N LEU A 92 -6.42 -9.51 -7.44
CA LEU A 92 -5.89 -8.16 -7.31
C LEU A 92 -6.88 -7.25 -6.54
N LEU A 93 -8.17 -7.27 -6.87
CA LEU A 93 -9.14 -6.48 -6.10
C LEU A 93 -9.26 -6.97 -4.65
N ARG A 94 -9.22 -8.28 -4.40
CA ARG A 94 -9.28 -8.81 -3.02
C ARG A 94 -8.04 -8.41 -2.20
N HIS A 95 -6.86 -8.37 -2.83
CA HIS A 95 -5.63 -7.81 -2.27
C HIS A 95 -5.85 -6.36 -1.86
N GLU A 96 -6.27 -5.49 -2.80
CA GLU A 96 -6.52 -4.07 -2.51
C GLU A 96 -7.54 -3.86 -1.38
N VAL A 97 -8.54 -4.74 -1.29
CA VAL A 97 -9.53 -4.67 -0.21
C VAL A 97 -8.92 -5.00 1.15
N CYS A 98 -8.01 -5.97 1.22
CA CYS A 98 -7.31 -6.29 2.46
C CYS A 98 -6.45 -5.10 2.91
N TYR A 99 -5.68 -4.50 1.99
CA TYR A 99 -4.89 -3.30 2.27
C TYR A 99 -5.79 -2.18 2.77
N ALA A 100 -6.86 -1.86 2.03
CA ALA A 100 -7.80 -0.80 2.36
C ALA A 100 -8.42 -0.99 3.75
N LEU A 101 -8.78 -2.22 4.12
CA LEU A 101 -9.27 -2.56 5.47
C LEU A 101 -8.20 -2.28 6.53
N GLY A 102 -6.94 -2.65 6.29
CA GLY A 102 -5.81 -2.36 7.16
C GLY A 102 -5.65 -0.86 7.43
N GLN A 103 -5.69 -0.05 6.38
CA GLN A 103 -5.58 1.42 6.46
C GLN A 103 -6.73 2.08 7.21
N THR A 104 -7.90 1.44 7.32
CA THR A 104 -9.00 1.99 8.13
C THR A 104 -8.68 2.01 9.63
N GLY A 105 -7.79 1.13 10.11
CA GLY A 105 -7.52 0.93 11.53
C GLY A 105 -8.72 0.39 12.33
N SER A 106 -9.74 -0.15 11.66
CA SER A 106 -10.97 -0.63 12.31
C SER A 106 -10.87 -2.11 12.70
N SER A 107 -11.01 -2.41 14.00
CA SER A 107 -11.04 -3.80 14.49
C SER A 107 -12.22 -4.61 13.97
N ASP A 108 -13.28 -3.96 13.46
CA ASP A 108 -14.40 -4.62 12.79
C ASP A 108 -13.96 -5.45 11.55
N ALA A 109 -12.78 -5.17 10.99
CA ALA A 109 -12.21 -5.92 9.87
C ALA A 109 -11.47 -7.21 10.31
N VAL A 110 -11.02 -7.29 11.56
CA VAL A 110 -10.13 -8.36 12.07
C VAL A 110 -10.71 -9.76 11.83
N PRO A 111 -11.99 -10.07 12.14
CA PRO A 111 -12.52 -11.41 11.89
C PRO A 111 -12.50 -11.81 10.41
N THR A 112 -12.65 -10.84 9.51
CA THR A 112 -12.65 -11.08 8.06
C THR A 112 -11.24 -11.34 7.55
N LEU A 113 -10.28 -10.50 7.96
CA LEU A 113 -8.87 -10.63 7.59
C LEU A 113 -8.24 -11.92 8.15
N SER A 114 -8.56 -12.28 9.40
CA SER A 114 -8.13 -13.54 10.00
C SER A 114 -8.59 -14.76 9.20
N ARG A 115 -9.85 -14.77 8.74
CA ARG A 115 -10.38 -15.85 7.90
C ARG A 115 -9.65 -15.94 6.56
N ILE A 116 -9.36 -14.82 5.92
CA ILE A 116 -8.62 -14.76 4.65
C ILE A 116 -7.21 -15.31 4.82
N LEU A 117 -6.50 -14.85 5.85
CA LEU A 117 -5.14 -15.32 6.14
C LEU A 117 -5.10 -16.85 6.36
N GLN A 118 -6.10 -17.43 7.03
CA GLN A 118 -6.18 -18.88 7.26
C GLN A 118 -6.62 -19.70 6.04
N ASP A 119 -7.27 -19.08 5.05
CA ASP A 119 -7.84 -19.79 3.90
C ASP A 119 -6.74 -20.18 2.91
N ARG A 120 -6.30 -21.44 2.97
CA ARG A 120 -5.26 -21.97 2.06
C ARG A 120 -5.73 -22.11 0.61
N THR A 121 -7.01 -21.90 0.32
CA THR A 121 -7.54 -21.87 -1.05
C THR A 121 -7.49 -20.48 -1.67
N GLU A 122 -7.29 -19.45 -0.86
CA GLU A 122 -7.09 -18.08 -1.30
C GLU A 122 -5.65 -17.85 -1.80
N GLU A 123 -5.51 -16.99 -2.80
CA GLU A 123 -4.24 -16.65 -3.42
C GLU A 123 -3.29 -16.01 -2.39
N ALA A 124 -2.00 -16.40 -2.44
CA ALA A 124 -0.99 -15.94 -1.50
C ALA A 124 -0.87 -14.41 -1.41
N ILE A 125 -1.12 -13.70 -2.52
CA ILE A 125 -1.12 -12.24 -2.58
C ILE A 125 -2.16 -11.63 -1.60
N VAL A 126 -3.37 -12.17 -1.61
CA VAL A 126 -4.46 -11.70 -0.76
C VAL A 126 -4.18 -12.07 0.71
N ARG A 127 -3.57 -13.24 0.93
CA ARG A 127 -3.26 -13.73 2.27
C ARG A 127 -2.13 -12.94 2.95
N HIS A 128 -1.06 -12.56 2.23
CA HIS A 128 -0.04 -11.70 2.82
C HIS A 128 -0.63 -10.35 3.20
N GLU A 129 -1.46 -9.78 2.32
CA GLU A 129 -2.06 -8.48 2.56
C GLU A 129 -3.01 -8.51 3.75
N ALA A 130 -3.72 -9.62 3.95
CA ALA A 130 -4.50 -9.83 5.16
C ALA A 130 -3.64 -9.86 6.44
N ALA A 131 -2.46 -10.49 6.42
CA ALA A 131 -1.54 -10.49 7.55
C ALA A 131 -0.98 -9.10 7.85
N GLU A 132 -0.63 -8.34 6.82
CA GLU A 132 -0.17 -6.96 6.95
C GLU A 132 -1.27 -6.04 7.51
N ALA A 133 -2.48 -6.13 6.95
CA ALA A 133 -3.64 -5.37 7.39
C ALA A 133 -4.00 -5.62 8.86
N LEU A 134 -3.89 -6.87 9.33
CA LEU A 134 -4.07 -7.21 10.75
C LEU A 134 -3.06 -6.47 11.64
N ALA A 135 -1.80 -6.42 11.22
CA ALA A 135 -0.77 -5.66 11.93
C ALA A 135 -1.08 -4.17 11.89
N ALA A 136 -1.45 -3.63 10.72
CA ALA A 136 -1.79 -2.23 10.51
C ALA A 136 -2.88 -1.75 11.48
N ILE A 137 -3.94 -2.55 11.64
CA ILE A 137 -5.01 -2.32 12.62
C ILE A 137 -4.49 -2.36 14.06
N GLY A 138 -3.57 -3.27 14.37
CA GLY A 138 -2.90 -3.35 15.67
C GLY A 138 -3.75 -3.98 16.78
N ASP A 139 -4.76 -4.78 16.41
CA ASP A 139 -5.56 -5.55 17.38
C ASP A 139 -4.76 -6.74 17.90
N GLU A 140 -4.44 -6.76 19.20
CA GLU A 140 -3.61 -7.82 19.81
C GLU A 140 -4.28 -9.20 19.75
N GLU A 141 -5.60 -9.29 19.54
CA GLU A 141 -6.32 -10.56 19.42
C GLU A 141 -5.87 -11.39 18.20
N CYS A 142 -5.29 -10.76 17.17
CA CYS A 142 -4.80 -11.47 15.99
C CYS A 142 -3.42 -12.13 16.20
N GLN A 143 -2.70 -11.79 17.29
CA GLN A 143 -1.32 -12.24 17.49
C GLN A 143 -1.15 -13.78 17.48
N PRO A 144 -2.02 -14.59 18.12
CA PRO A 144 -1.89 -16.05 18.07
C PRO A 144 -1.99 -16.60 16.64
N LEU A 145 -2.86 -16.01 15.81
CA LEU A 145 -2.99 -16.40 14.41
C LEU A 145 -1.74 -16.04 13.60
N LEU A 146 -1.20 -14.83 13.76
CA LEU A 146 0.04 -14.44 13.08
C LEU A 146 1.21 -15.39 13.44
N VAL A 147 1.29 -15.83 14.70
CA VAL A 147 2.29 -16.82 15.15
C VAL A 147 2.07 -18.17 14.49
N GLU A 148 0.82 -18.64 14.37
CA GLU A 148 0.49 -19.88 13.65
C GLU A 148 0.94 -19.82 12.19
N MET A 149 0.76 -18.67 11.55
CA MET A 149 1.07 -18.44 10.13
C MET A 149 2.55 -18.22 9.82
N LEU A 150 3.43 -18.18 10.82
CA LEU A 150 4.87 -18.30 10.62
C LEU A 150 5.29 -19.63 9.97
N HIS A 151 4.40 -20.62 9.97
CA HIS A 151 4.60 -21.92 9.34
C HIS A 151 3.83 -22.07 8.02
N ASP A 152 3.40 -20.97 7.42
CA ASP A 152 2.76 -21.02 6.11
C ASP A 152 3.72 -21.59 5.03
N PRO A 153 3.25 -22.47 4.13
CA PRO A 153 4.09 -22.99 3.05
C PRO A 153 4.45 -21.92 2.01
N CYS A 154 3.72 -20.80 1.96
CA CYS A 154 4.08 -19.65 1.14
C CYS A 154 5.06 -18.76 1.92
N PRO A 155 6.34 -18.64 1.50
CA PRO A 155 7.33 -17.84 2.22
C PRO A 155 6.88 -16.39 2.43
N GLU A 156 6.22 -15.79 1.44
CA GLU A 156 5.78 -14.41 1.47
C GLU A 156 4.74 -14.17 2.57
N VAL A 157 3.80 -15.11 2.78
CA VAL A 157 2.83 -15.02 3.88
C VAL A 157 3.51 -15.17 5.25
N ALA A 158 4.45 -16.12 5.37
CA ALA A 158 5.18 -16.35 6.61
C ALA A 158 6.11 -15.17 6.98
N ASP A 159 6.77 -14.59 5.98
CA ASP A 159 7.63 -13.42 6.13
C ASP A 159 6.80 -12.19 6.52
N THR A 160 5.62 -11.97 5.92
CA THR A 160 4.71 -10.89 6.31
C THR A 160 4.25 -11.07 7.76
N CYS A 161 3.90 -12.30 8.17
CA CYS A 161 3.55 -12.57 9.57
C CYS A 161 4.70 -12.28 10.54
N THR A 162 5.95 -12.51 10.13
CA THR A 162 7.13 -12.15 10.91
C THR A 162 7.23 -10.64 11.10
N ILE A 163 7.11 -9.87 10.02
CA ILE A 163 7.11 -8.39 10.06
C ILE A 163 5.95 -7.88 10.91
N ALA A 164 4.74 -8.42 10.71
CA ALA A 164 3.53 -8.06 11.44
C ALA A 164 3.71 -8.19 12.96
N ILE A 165 4.23 -9.34 13.41
CA ILE A 165 4.50 -9.59 14.82
C ILE A 165 5.53 -8.61 15.37
N ASP A 166 6.61 -8.35 14.64
CA ASP A 166 7.67 -7.43 15.08
C ASP A 166 7.18 -5.97 15.10
N ARG A 167 6.32 -5.59 14.16
CA ARG A 167 5.61 -4.30 14.16
C ARG A 167 4.75 -4.15 15.41
N MET A 168 3.93 -5.14 15.74
CA MET A 168 3.09 -5.11 16.95
C MET A 168 3.92 -5.07 18.23
N LYS A 169 5.01 -5.84 18.31
CA LYS A 169 5.96 -5.76 19.44
C LYS A 169 6.53 -4.36 19.59
N TRP A 170 7.02 -3.77 18.49
CA TRP A 170 7.57 -2.43 18.49
C TRP A 170 6.53 -1.38 18.92
N GLN A 171 5.29 -1.48 18.43
CA GLN A 171 4.21 -0.55 18.82
C GLN A 171 3.90 -0.62 20.31
N ARG A 172 3.88 -1.83 20.88
CA ARG A 172 3.68 -2.03 22.32
C ARG A 172 4.82 -1.45 23.14
N GLU A 173 6.07 -1.65 22.71
CA GLU A 173 7.25 -1.11 23.38
C GLU A 173 7.28 0.43 23.36
N LYS A 174 6.80 1.02 22.27
CA LYS A 174 6.75 2.48 22.05
C LYS A 174 5.45 3.14 22.54
N LYS A 175 4.54 2.38 23.15
CA LYS A 175 3.24 2.88 23.60
C LYS A 175 3.43 4.00 24.63
N GLY A 176 3.02 5.22 24.27
CA GLY A 176 3.14 6.42 25.10
C GLY A 176 4.31 7.34 24.76
N GLU A 177 5.18 6.96 23.82
CA GLU A 177 6.17 7.88 23.25
C GLU A 177 5.54 8.73 22.14
N VAL A 178 5.84 10.04 22.14
CA VAL A 178 5.50 10.92 21.02
C VAL A 178 6.51 10.65 19.91
N LEU A 179 6.17 9.76 19.01
CA LEU A 179 6.96 9.52 17.81
C LEU A 179 6.61 10.59 16.77
N LEU A 180 7.59 11.44 16.46
CA LEU A 180 7.50 12.35 15.33
C LEU A 180 7.70 11.55 14.04
N GLN A 181 6.64 10.92 13.53
CA GLN A 181 6.62 10.45 12.15
C GLN A 181 6.49 11.66 11.23
N ASN A 182 7.63 12.19 10.79
CA ASN A 182 7.69 13.19 9.72
C ASN A 182 7.77 12.46 8.37
N SER A 183 6.67 11.78 8.00
CA SER A 183 6.50 11.20 6.68
C SER A 183 5.51 12.06 5.89
N GLU A 184 5.82 12.34 4.62
CA GLU A 184 4.85 12.93 3.70
C GLU A 184 3.85 11.89 3.17
N PHE A 185 4.17 10.60 3.36
CA PHE A 185 3.35 9.45 3.02
C PHE A 185 2.37 9.16 4.16
N VAL A 186 1.10 8.94 3.81
CA VAL A 186 -0.03 8.86 4.75
C VAL A 186 -0.44 7.41 5.04
N SER A 187 0.16 6.44 4.36
CA SER A 187 -0.03 5.01 4.60
C SER A 187 0.49 4.56 5.97
N VAL A 188 -0.17 3.54 6.51
CA VAL A 188 0.31 2.79 7.65
C VAL A 188 1.33 1.77 7.16
N ASP A 189 2.62 2.11 7.31
CA ASP A 189 3.72 1.25 6.87
C ASP A 189 3.78 -0.08 7.68
N PRO A 190 4.17 -1.20 7.03
CA PRO A 190 4.44 -2.48 7.70
C PRO A 190 5.63 -2.43 8.67
N ALA A 191 6.53 -1.44 8.55
CA ALA A 191 7.52 -1.16 9.58
C ALA A 191 7.76 0.34 9.74
N PRO A 192 8.04 0.83 10.97
CA PRO A 192 8.31 2.24 11.20
C PRO A 192 9.71 2.60 10.72
N ALA A 193 9.88 3.79 10.13
CA ALA A 193 11.20 4.35 9.86
C ALA A 193 12.09 4.35 11.13
N PHE A 194 13.40 4.23 10.95
CA PHE A 194 14.35 4.43 12.04
C PHE A 194 14.29 5.84 12.60
N GLU A 195 14.44 5.91 13.93
CA GLU A 195 14.70 7.16 14.65
C GLU A 195 16.04 7.76 14.19
N LYS A 196 16.15 9.09 14.25
CA LYS A 196 17.40 9.78 13.95
C LYS A 196 18.46 9.40 14.97
N LYS A 197 19.53 8.74 14.52
CA LYS A 197 20.67 8.31 15.36
C LYS A 197 21.89 9.19 15.16
N GLU A 198 22.11 9.65 13.93
CA GLU A 198 23.24 10.48 13.55
C GLU A 198 22.82 11.96 13.44
N THR A 199 23.71 12.84 13.88
CA THR A 199 23.50 14.28 13.76
C THR A 199 23.77 14.79 12.34
N GLN A 200 24.69 14.13 11.64
CA GLN A 200 25.11 14.40 10.27
C GLN A 200 24.22 13.63 9.26
N PRO A 201 23.51 14.31 8.35
CA PRO A 201 22.64 13.67 7.35
C PRO A 201 23.34 12.59 6.51
N GLU A 202 24.58 12.84 6.09
CA GLU A 202 25.39 11.93 5.30
C GLU A 202 25.73 10.63 6.06
N ARG A 203 25.98 10.72 7.37
CA ARG A 203 26.23 9.55 8.22
C ARG A 203 24.95 8.78 8.48
N GLN A 204 23.83 9.50 8.70
CA GLN A 204 22.51 8.88 8.84
C GLN A 204 22.16 8.09 7.57
N PHE A 205 22.32 8.71 6.40
CA PHE A 205 22.06 8.07 5.11
C PHE A 205 22.95 6.84 4.89
N ALA A 206 24.26 6.94 5.15
CA ALA A 206 25.18 5.82 5.01
C ALA A 206 24.83 4.64 5.93
N TRP A 207 24.47 4.93 7.19
CA TRP A 207 24.06 3.90 8.15
C TRP A 207 22.76 3.20 7.74
N ILE A 208 21.74 3.97 7.31
CA ILE A 208 20.47 3.39 6.83
C ILE A 208 20.72 2.55 5.58
N SER A 209 21.50 3.05 4.62
CA SER A 209 21.84 2.33 3.39
C SER A 209 22.55 1.00 3.69
N GLN A 210 23.45 0.99 4.69
CA GLN A 210 24.09 -0.24 5.14
C GLN A 210 23.07 -1.22 5.75
N ALA A 211 22.17 -0.74 6.63
CA ALA A 211 21.14 -1.59 7.24
C ALA A 211 20.18 -2.18 6.19
N TYR A 212 19.84 -1.40 5.17
CA TYR A 212 18.98 -1.80 4.06
C TYR A 212 19.59 -2.95 3.23
N LEU A 213 20.88 -2.84 2.89
CA LEU A 213 21.60 -3.81 2.04
C LEU A 213 22.14 -5.02 2.82
N ASP A 214 22.18 -4.97 4.15
CA ASP A 214 22.69 -6.04 4.99
C ASP A 214 21.68 -7.20 5.13
N LYS A 215 21.86 -8.23 4.30
CA LYS A 215 21.03 -9.46 4.30
C LYS A 215 21.13 -10.29 5.58
N THR A 216 22.02 -9.95 6.52
CA THR A 216 22.08 -10.59 7.84
C THR A 216 21.12 -9.97 8.86
N LYS A 217 20.53 -8.81 8.54
CA LYS A 217 19.48 -8.17 9.35
C LYS A 217 18.14 -8.87 9.18
N SER A 218 17.27 -8.73 10.19
CA SER A 218 15.89 -9.17 10.08
C SER A 218 15.17 -8.41 8.97
N LEU A 219 14.15 -9.04 8.38
CA LEU A 219 13.34 -8.39 7.35
C LEU A 219 12.68 -7.12 7.90
N PHE A 220 12.21 -7.14 9.15
CA PHE A 220 11.70 -5.96 9.84
C PHE A 220 12.71 -4.80 9.85
N ASP A 221 13.95 -5.01 10.28
CA ASP A 221 14.96 -3.93 10.29
C ASP A 221 15.30 -3.41 8.88
N ARG A 222 15.26 -4.29 7.87
CA ARG A 222 15.46 -3.89 6.47
C ARG A 222 14.29 -3.07 5.93
N TYR A 223 13.06 -3.39 6.30
CA TYR A 223 11.86 -2.58 6.02
C TYR A 223 11.97 -1.21 6.70
N ARG A 224 12.37 -1.16 7.98
CA ARG A 224 12.62 0.12 8.66
C ARG A 224 13.65 0.97 7.94
N ALA A 225 14.69 0.34 7.39
CA ALA A 225 15.69 1.02 6.57
C ALA A 225 15.09 1.55 5.25
N LEU A 226 14.30 0.72 4.56
CA LEU A 226 13.61 1.07 3.32
C LEU A 226 12.72 2.32 3.51
N PHE A 227 11.83 2.31 4.51
CA PHE A 227 10.96 3.46 4.80
C PHE A 227 11.74 4.69 5.28
N SER A 228 12.86 4.50 5.97
CA SER A 228 13.77 5.61 6.27
C SER A 228 14.38 6.24 5.01
N LEU A 229 14.81 5.44 4.03
CA LEU A 229 15.33 5.95 2.75
C LEU A 229 14.23 6.66 1.96
N ARG A 230 13.02 6.09 1.91
CA ARG A 230 11.84 6.73 1.31
C ARG A 230 11.60 8.12 1.89
N ASN A 231 11.57 8.22 3.22
CA ASN A 231 11.30 9.48 3.92
C ASN A 231 12.45 10.50 3.80
N ILE A 232 13.69 10.04 3.58
CA ILE A 232 14.82 10.94 3.24
C ILE A 232 14.63 11.50 1.83
N GLY A 233 14.19 10.66 0.88
CA GLY A 233 13.92 11.07 -0.49
C GLY A 233 15.18 11.38 -1.31
N GLY A 234 14.95 11.81 -2.55
CA GLY A 234 15.99 12.22 -3.49
C GLY A 234 16.65 11.08 -4.26
N HIS A 235 17.33 11.45 -5.35
CA HIS A 235 17.89 10.50 -6.32
C HIS A 235 18.88 9.49 -5.70
N ASP A 236 19.67 9.88 -4.70
CA ASP A 236 20.60 8.96 -4.05
C ASP A 236 19.86 7.88 -3.24
N ALA A 237 18.75 8.23 -2.57
CA ALA A 237 17.91 7.26 -1.88
C ALA A 237 17.28 6.28 -2.87
N VAL A 238 16.74 6.79 -3.99
CA VAL A 238 16.15 5.97 -5.07
C VAL A 238 17.18 4.97 -5.60
N LYS A 239 18.41 5.41 -5.90
CA LYS A 239 19.49 4.54 -6.38
C LYS A 239 19.86 3.44 -5.38
N VAL A 240 19.81 3.72 -4.09
CA VAL A 240 20.03 2.70 -3.06
C VAL A 240 18.85 1.73 -3.04
N ILE A 241 17.61 2.23 -3.04
CA ILE A 241 16.38 1.42 -3.01
C ILE A 241 16.28 0.51 -4.24
N CYS A 242 16.64 0.96 -5.44
CA CYS A 242 16.65 0.10 -6.64
C CYS A 242 17.51 -1.17 -6.48
N GLN A 243 18.53 -1.16 -5.62
CA GLN A 243 19.36 -2.35 -5.39
C GLN A 243 18.58 -3.48 -4.71
N GLY A 244 17.52 -3.18 -3.95
CA GLY A 244 16.68 -4.19 -3.32
C GLY A 244 15.77 -4.94 -4.28
N LEU A 245 15.53 -4.44 -5.50
CA LEU A 245 14.82 -5.19 -6.56
C LEU A 245 15.58 -6.45 -7.00
N LYS A 246 16.82 -6.65 -6.52
CA LYS A 246 17.66 -7.85 -6.76
C LYS A 246 17.84 -8.70 -5.50
N ASP A 247 17.07 -8.43 -4.44
CA ASP A 247 17.11 -9.21 -3.21
C ASP A 247 16.59 -10.64 -3.44
N PRO A 248 17.11 -11.69 -2.78
CA PRO A 248 16.53 -13.02 -2.91
C PRO A 248 15.10 -13.15 -2.38
N ASN A 249 14.67 -12.31 -1.44
CA ASN A 249 13.35 -12.39 -0.83
C ASN A 249 12.29 -11.66 -1.68
N ALA A 250 11.26 -12.38 -2.16
CA ALA A 250 10.24 -11.82 -3.04
C ALA A 250 9.34 -10.79 -2.34
N LEU A 251 9.00 -11.01 -1.07
CA LEU A 251 8.24 -10.04 -0.27
C LEU A 251 9.02 -8.72 -0.13
N PHE A 252 10.34 -8.78 0.11
CA PHE A 252 11.17 -7.58 0.13
C PHE A 252 11.21 -6.86 -1.22
N ARG A 253 11.33 -7.60 -2.34
CA ARG A 253 11.34 -6.99 -3.68
C ARG A 253 10.00 -6.31 -3.99
N HIS A 254 8.89 -6.91 -3.60
CA HIS A 254 7.55 -6.33 -3.69
C HIS A 254 7.50 -4.98 -2.94
N GLU A 255 7.89 -4.94 -1.68
CA GLU A 255 7.88 -3.69 -0.90
C GLU A 255 8.79 -2.61 -1.50
N VAL A 256 9.92 -3.03 -2.05
CA VAL A 256 10.82 -2.11 -2.75
C VAL A 256 10.14 -1.51 -3.98
N ALA A 257 9.43 -2.29 -4.78
CA ALA A 257 8.68 -1.78 -5.93
C ALA A 257 7.57 -0.81 -5.48
N PHE A 258 6.86 -1.14 -4.39
CA PHE A 258 5.83 -0.29 -3.79
C PHE A 258 6.39 1.07 -3.41
N VAL A 259 7.48 1.08 -2.62
CA VAL A 259 8.14 2.31 -2.17
C VAL A 259 8.68 3.14 -3.34
N LEU A 260 9.22 2.51 -4.39
CA LEU A 260 9.65 3.23 -5.59
C LEU A 260 8.46 3.86 -6.33
N GLY A 261 7.31 3.21 -6.36
CA GLY A 261 6.05 3.76 -6.85
C GLY A 261 5.60 4.98 -6.05
N GLN A 262 5.67 4.92 -4.71
CA GLN A 262 5.36 6.06 -3.83
C GLN A 262 6.30 7.25 -4.10
N MET A 263 7.60 6.98 -4.28
CA MET A 263 8.61 8.01 -4.56
C MET A 263 8.47 8.64 -5.94
N SER A 264 7.93 7.89 -6.91
CA SER A 264 7.61 8.37 -8.27
C SER A 264 8.79 9.05 -8.98
N ASP A 265 10.01 8.61 -8.69
CA ASP A 265 11.24 9.12 -9.30
C ASP A 265 11.57 8.33 -10.58
N PRO A 266 11.66 8.98 -11.76
CA PRO A 266 11.96 8.31 -13.03
C PRO A 266 13.28 7.54 -13.05
N GLU A 267 14.23 7.81 -12.15
CA GLU A 267 15.47 7.04 -12.03
C GLU A 267 15.20 5.55 -11.76
N ALA A 268 14.08 5.22 -11.09
CA ALA A 268 13.69 3.84 -10.80
C ALA A 268 13.07 3.11 -12.00
N LEU A 269 12.71 3.84 -13.07
CA LEU A 269 11.92 3.30 -14.16
C LEU A 269 12.58 2.08 -14.80
N HIS A 270 13.87 2.16 -15.14
CA HIS A 270 14.56 1.07 -15.82
C HIS A 270 14.56 -0.23 -14.99
N ASP A 271 14.80 -0.13 -13.67
CA ASP A 271 14.77 -1.31 -12.80
C ASP A 271 13.34 -1.88 -12.65
N LEU A 272 12.32 -1.04 -12.51
CA LEU A 272 10.91 -1.48 -12.47
C LEU A 272 10.45 -2.13 -13.79
N GLN A 273 10.88 -1.60 -14.93
CA GLN A 273 10.62 -2.19 -16.24
C GLN A 273 11.24 -3.59 -16.34
N SER A 274 12.48 -3.73 -15.87
CA SER A 274 13.17 -5.02 -15.85
C SER A 274 12.43 -6.06 -15.00
N VAL A 275 11.85 -5.64 -13.87
CA VAL A 275 11.03 -6.50 -13.00
C VAL A 275 9.74 -6.93 -13.70
N LEU A 276 9.00 -5.99 -14.32
CA LEU A 276 7.76 -6.31 -15.04
C LEU A 276 8.01 -7.27 -16.22
N GLU A 277 9.14 -7.09 -16.93
CA GLU A 277 9.52 -7.90 -18.09
C GLU A 277 10.03 -9.31 -17.75
N ASP A 278 10.53 -9.55 -16.53
CA ASP A 278 11.01 -10.87 -16.13
C ASP A 278 9.85 -11.83 -15.83
N THR A 279 9.53 -12.69 -16.80
CA THR A 279 8.49 -13.71 -16.65
C THR A 279 8.79 -14.79 -15.61
N ASN A 280 10.04 -14.87 -15.11
CA ASN A 280 10.41 -15.79 -14.03
C ASN A 280 10.31 -15.15 -12.64
N GLU A 281 10.06 -13.84 -12.58
CA GLU A 281 9.84 -13.12 -11.32
C GLU A 281 8.48 -13.51 -10.71
N ASN A 282 8.42 -13.48 -9.38
CA ASN A 282 7.20 -13.70 -8.62
C ASN A 282 6.14 -12.66 -9.05
N SER A 283 4.92 -13.13 -9.31
CA SER A 283 3.82 -12.30 -9.78
C SER A 283 3.47 -11.15 -8.86
N MET A 284 3.69 -11.26 -7.55
CA MET A 284 3.46 -10.14 -6.64
C MET A 284 4.43 -8.98 -6.91
N VAL A 285 5.70 -9.30 -7.17
CA VAL A 285 6.72 -8.27 -7.46
C VAL A 285 6.45 -7.62 -8.81
N ARG A 286 6.00 -8.42 -9.79
CA ARG A 286 5.62 -7.93 -11.13
C ARG A 286 4.38 -7.03 -11.11
N HIS A 287 3.37 -7.36 -10.30
CA HIS A 287 2.18 -6.51 -10.16
C HIS A 287 2.55 -5.15 -9.58
N GLU A 288 3.33 -5.15 -8.50
CA GLU A 288 3.72 -3.93 -7.82
C GLU A 288 4.59 -3.05 -8.73
N ALA A 289 5.48 -3.66 -9.53
CA ALA A 289 6.22 -2.93 -10.56
C ALA A 289 5.31 -2.30 -11.62
N ALA A 290 4.26 -3.01 -12.08
CA ALA A 290 3.30 -2.45 -13.04
C ALA A 290 2.54 -1.25 -12.45
N GLU A 291 2.11 -1.34 -11.19
CA GLU A 291 1.41 -0.25 -10.51
C GLU A 291 2.30 0.94 -10.22
N ALA A 292 3.55 0.71 -9.78
CA ALA A 292 4.56 1.74 -9.63
C ALA A 292 4.80 2.50 -10.94
N ILE A 293 4.96 1.77 -12.05
CA ILE A 293 5.14 2.37 -13.40
C ILE A 293 3.92 3.21 -13.80
N GLY A 294 2.69 2.70 -13.62
CA GLY A 294 1.47 3.45 -13.89
C GLY A 294 1.30 4.69 -13.01
N GLY A 295 1.76 4.56 -11.77
CA GLY A 295 1.83 5.61 -10.76
C GLY A 295 2.64 6.83 -11.17
N MET A 296 3.79 6.59 -11.80
CA MET A 296 4.67 7.66 -12.29
C MET A 296 4.01 8.53 -13.37
N GLY A 297 2.97 8.02 -14.05
CA GLY A 297 2.23 8.77 -15.06
C GLY A 297 3.11 9.22 -16.24
N LEU A 298 4.04 8.35 -16.63
CA LEU A 298 4.97 8.53 -17.74
C LEU A 298 4.36 7.93 -19.01
N VAL A 299 4.14 8.77 -20.02
CA VAL A 299 3.44 8.37 -21.25
C VAL A 299 4.25 7.35 -22.06
N GLU A 300 5.58 7.43 -21.97
CA GLU A 300 6.52 6.48 -22.58
C GLU A 300 6.37 5.05 -22.07
N CYS A 301 5.78 4.84 -20.89
CA CYS A 301 5.55 3.52 -20.31
C CYS A 301 4.31 2.82 -20.87
N ARG A 302 3.49 3.52 -21.67
CA ARG A 302 2.23 3.00 -22.19
C ARG A 302 2.41 1.73 -23.02
N ASP A 303 3.33 1.74 -23.97
CA ASP A 303 3.56 0.60 -24.87
C ASP A 303 4.03 -0.65 -24.09
N LEU A 304 4.77 -0.44 -23.00
CA LEU A 304 5.17 -1.50 -22.09
C LEU A 304 3.96 -2.09 -21.36
N LEU A 305 3.14 -1.25 -20.73
CA LEU A 305 1.96 -1.70 -19.99
C LEU A 305 0.93 -2.38 -20.93
N GLU A 306 0.73 -1.86 -22.14
CA GLU A 306 -0.15 -2.47 -23.15
C GLU A 306 0.32 -3.87 -23.58
N ARG A 307 1.64 -4.10 -23.61
CA ARG A 307 2.21 -5.42 -23.90
C ARG A 307 1.80 -6.47 -22.88
N PHE A 308 1.70 -6.09 -21.60
CA PHE A 308 1.41 -6.99 -20.48
C PHE A 308 -0.08 -7.09 -20.13
N LEU A 309 -0.98 -6.40 -20.83
CA LEU A 309 -2.43 -6.63 -20.75
C LEU A 309 -2.85 -8.09 -21.08
N LYS A 310 -1.98 -8.84 -21.78
CA LYS A 310 -2.20 -10.25 -22.13
C LYS A 310 -1.30 -11.20 -21.36
N ASP A 311 -0.70 -10.74 -20.25
CA ASP A 311 0.11 -11.61 -19.41
C ASP A 311 -0.70 -12.84 -18.96
N SER A 312 -0.04 -14.00 -18.94
CA SER A 312 -0.66 -15.25 -18.51
C SER A 312 -1.09 -15.23 -17.04
N ASN A 313 -0.48 -14.35 -16.23
CA ASN A 313 -0.85 -14.14 -14.85
C ASN A 313 -1.93 -13.03 -14.76
N PRO A 314 -3.15 -13.35 -14.25
CA PRO A 314 -4.22 -12.37 -14.13
C PRO A 314 -3.89 -11.18 -13.23
N ILE A 315 -3.06 -11.37 -12.20
CA ILE A 315 -2.67 -10.28 -11.28
C ILE A 315 -1.87 -9.23 -12.05
N VAL A 316 -0.88 -9.68 -12.85
CA VAL A 316 -0.03 -8.77 -13.64
C VAL A 316 -0.83 -8.06 -14.73
N SER A 317 -1.65 -8.79 -15.48
CA SER A 317 -2.46 -8.18 -16.56
C SER A 317 -3.49 -7.18 -16.03
N GLN A 318 -4.13 -7.47 -14.88
CA GLN A 318 -5.05 -6.56 -14.21
C GLN A 318 -4.31 -5.33 -13.64
N SER A 319 -3.12 -5.49 -13.07
CA SER A 319 -2.31 -4.34 -12.63
C SER A 319 -1.91 -3.45 -13.80
N CYS A 320 -1.58 -4.02 -14.97
CA CYS A 320 -1.33 -3.23 -16.18
C CYS A 320 -2.59 -2.49 -16.69
N GLU A 321 -3.78 -3.08 -16.58
CA GLU A 321 -5.05 -2.39 -16.87
C GLU A 321 -5.22 -1.16 -15.97
N VAL A 322 -5.04 -1.34 -14.66
CA VAL A 322 -5.13 -0.26 -13.67
C VAL A 322 -4.06 0.82 -13.91
N ALA A 323 -2.83 0.41 -14.19
CA ALA A 323 -1.69 1.29 -14.47
C ALA A 323 -1.90 2.16 -15.73
N LEU A 324 -2.53 1.61 -16.77
CA LEU A 324 -2.86 2.36 -17.99
C LEU A 324 -3.94 3.42 -17.73
N ASP A 325 -4.98 3.08 -16.97
CA ASP A 325 -6.00 4.04 -16.57
C ASP A 325 -5.39 5.15 -15.68
N MET A 326 -4.43 4.83 -14.81
CA MET A 326 -3.68 5.81 -14.02
C MET A 326 -2.83 6.75 -14.90
N THR A 327 -2.14 6.20 -15.90
CA THR A 327 -1.33 6.99 -16.83
C THR A 327 -2.20 7.96 -17.64
N ALA A 328 -3.39 7.51 -18.09
CA ALA A 328 -4.34 8.35 -18.80
C ALA A 328 -4.86 9.50 -17.92
N TYR A 329 -5.22 9.22 -16.67
CA TYR A 329 -5.63 10.24 -15.70
C TYR A 329 -4.54 11.32 -15.51
N TRP A 330 -3.28 10.92 -15.33
CA TRP A 330 -2.18 11.85 -15.12
C TRP A 330 -1.89 12.72 -16.33
N LYS A 331 -2.03 12.16 -17.52
CA LYS A 331 -1.92 12.92 -18.77
C LYS A 331 -2.99 14.02 -18.80
N ASP A 332 -4.25 13.67 -18.59
CA ASP A 332 -5.36 14.62 -18.60
C ASP A 332 -5.20 15.70 -17.52
N PHE A 333 -4.72 15.32 -16.33
CA PHE A 333 -4.42 16.25 -15.24
C PHE A 333 -3.30 17.25 -15.59
N LYS A 334 -2.21 16.77 -16.22
CA LYS A 334 -1.09 17.63 -16.67
C LYS A 334 -1.50 18.56 -17.81
N GLU A 335 -2.37 18.11 -18.71
CA GLU A 335 -2.89 18.92 -19.82
C GLU A 335 -3.89 20.00 -19.37
N ALA A 336 -4.57 19.79 -18.23
CA ALA A 336 -5.54 20.72 -17.67
C ALA A 336 -4.94 21.87 -16.83
N ARG A 337 -3.63 21.84 -16.54
CA ARG A 337 -2.90 22.85 -15.75
C ARG A 337 -2.15 23.84 -16.64
#